data_AF-A0A537FJZ1-F1
#
_entry.id   AF-A0A537FJZ1-F1
#
_cell.length_a   1.000
_cell.length_b   1.000
_cell.length_c   1.000
_cell.angle_alpha   90.00
_cell.angle_beta   90.00
_cell.angle_gamma   90.00
#
_symmetry.space_group_name_H-M   'P 1'
#
loop_
_entity.id
_entity.type
_entity.pdbx_description
1 polymer ?
#
loop_
_entity_poly.entity_id
_entity_poly.type
_entity_poly.pdbx_seq_one_letter_code
_entity_poly.pdbx_strand_id
1 'polypeptide(L)'
;LEKFSTPTEERLALKFGRQKINLHEWGREFDPRAHVPVPGSLDLCFIACVPLEEVIAKLAGAGIKIMQGPVMKTGATGPIRSVYVRDPDLNLVEISVPASP
;
A
#
# COMPACT_ATOMS: atom_id res chain seq x y z
N LEU A 1 4.25 11.97 -2.00
CA LEU A 1 4.27 12.21 -0.54
C LEU A 1 3.64 13.55 -0.30
N GLU A 2 2.51 13.59 0.40
CA GLU A 2 1.83 14.83 0.76
C GLU A 2 2.32 15.29 2.13
N LYS A 3 2.60 16.59 2.25
CA LYS A 3 2.99 17.24 3.50
C LYS A 3 1.83 18.09 3.98
N PHE A 4 1.45 17.93 5.24
CA PHE A 4 0.42 18.72 5.90
C PHE A 4 1.06 19.41 7.09
N SER A 5 1.22 20.73 7.01
CA SER A 5 1.66 21.52 8.15
C SER A 5 0.46 21.84 9.05
N THR A 6 0.58 21.53 10.33
CA THR A 6 -0.25 22.12 11.38
C THR A 6 0.56 23.25 12.04
N PRO A 7 -0.06 24.09 12.90
CA PRO A 7 0.67 25.14 13.62
C PRO A 7 1.83 24.62 14.49
N THR A 8 1.84 23.33 14.83
CA THR A 8 2.80 22.75 15.78
C THR A 8 3.70 21.67 15.17
N GLU A 9 3.38 21.12 14.00
CA GLU A 9 4.08 19.95 13.44
C GLU A 9 3.86 19.77 11.93
N GLU A 10 4.80 19.07 11.28
CA GLU A 10 4.65 18.60 9.90
C GLU A 10 4.17 17.14 9.93
N ARG A 11 3.06 16.85 9.26
CA ARG A 11 2.51 15.50 9.08
C ARG A 11 2.72 15.03 7.64
N LEU A 12 3.07 13.76 7.50
CA LEU A 12 3.28 13.13 6.20
C LEU A 12 2.13 12.18 5.87
N ALA A 13 1.75 12.09 4.59
CA ALA A 13 0.82 11.07 4.14
C ALA A 13 1.08 10.62 2.70
N LEU A 14 0.68 9.37 2.40
CA LEU A 14 0.56 8.84 1.05
C LEU A 14 -0.88 8.96 0.60
N LYS A 15 -1.13 9.77 -0.43
CA LYS A 15 -2.46 9.96 -1.02
C LYS A 15 -2.61 9.10 -2.26
N PHE A 16 -3.77 8.46 -2.41
CA PHE A 16 -4.13 7.65 -3.58
C PHE A 16 -5.65 7.72 -3.79
N GLY A 17 -6.08 8.01 -5.01
CA GLY A 17 -7.49 8.26 -5.30
C GLY A 17 -8.10 9.31 -4.35
N ARG A 18 -9.14 8.90 -3.62
CA ARG A 18 -9.85 9.72 -2.62
C ARG A 18 -9.53 9.33 -1.18
N GLN A 19 -8.46 8.57 -0.96
CA GLN A 19 -8.02 8.04 0.32
C GLN A 19 -6.58 8.44 0.60
N LYS A 20 -6.13 8.21 1.84
CA LYS A 20 -4.74 8.39 2.23
C LYS A 20 -4.34 7.44 3.35
N ILE A 21 -3.04 7.21 3.49
CA ILE A 21 -2.40 6.61 4.66
C ILE A 21 -1.52 7.69 5.29
N ASN A 22 -1.78 8.05 6.55
CA ASN A 22 -0.90 8.94 7.30
C ASN A 22 0.35 8.16 7.74
N LEU A 23 1.51 8.80 7.67
CA LEU A 23 2.79 8.21 8.08
C LEU A 23 3.21 8.80 9.41
N HIS A 24 3.45 7.93 10.38
CA HIS A 24 4.07 8.25 11.66
C HIS A 24 5.41 7.53 11.71
N GLU A 25 6.48 8.25 12.00
CA GLU A 25 7.81 7.64 12.22
C GLU A 25 7.78 6.87 13.54
N TRP A 26 8.34 5.65 13.55
CA TRP A 26 8.34 4.80 14.74
C TRP A 26 9.11 5.46 15.89
N GLY A 27 8.50 5.52 17.07
CA GLY A 27 9.00 6.24 18.24
C GLY A 27 8.74 7.76 18.23
N ARG A 28 8.14 8.30 17.17
CA ARG A 28 7.76 9.71 17.01
C ARG A 28 6.31 9.86 16.52
N GLU A 29 5.45 8.97 16.99
CA GLU A 29 4.05 8.94 16.59
C GLU A 29 3.23 10.06 17.24
N PHE A 30 2.33 10.66 16.47
CA PHE A 30 1.35 11.61 16.97
C PHE A 30 0.18 10.92 17.67
N ASP A 31 -0.35 11.53 18.73
CA ASP A 31 -1.56 11.08 19.39
C ASP A 31 -2.84 11.65 18.74
N PRO A 32 -3.95 10.89 18.72
CA PRO A 32 -4.05 9.49 19.15
C PRO A 32 -3.44 8.53 18.12
N ARG A 33 -2.89 7.42 18.61
CA ARG A 33 -2.30 6.34 17.80
C ARG A 33 -2.83 4.97 18.18
N ALA A 34 -2.47 3.97 17.38
CA ALA A 34 -2.75 2.57 17.69
C ALA A 34 -2.15 2.18 19.05
N HIS A 35 -2.80 1.26 19.76
CA HIS A 35 -2.34 0.79 21.07
C HIS A 35 -0.92 0.19 21.00
N VAL A 36 -0.62 -0.54 19.93
CA VAL A 36 0.70 -1.11 19.64
C VAL A 36 1.08 -0.74 18.20
N PRO A 37 1.75 0.41 17.97
CA PRO A 37 2.20 0.79 16.64
C PRO A 37 3.43 -0.04 16.27
N VAL A 38 3.33 -0.87 15.24
CA VAL A 38 4.39 -1.80 14.83
C VAL A 38 4.66 -1.63 13.33
N PRO A 39 5.88 -1.20 12.93
CA PRO A 39 6.29 -1.23 11.53
C PRO A 39 6.22 -2.67 10.97
N GLY A 40 5.76 -2.81 9.73
CA GLY A 40 5.65 -4.11 9.07
C GLY A 40 4.41 -4.92 9.42
N SER A 41 3.51 -4.40 10.27
CA SER A 41 2.31 -5.12 10.71
C SER A 41 1.12 -5.00 9.75
N LEU A 42 1.21 -4.19 8.69
CA LEU A 42 0.11 -3.97 7.76
C LEU A 42 0.07 -5.05 6.68
N ASP A 43 -1.14 -5.47 6.34
CA ASP A 43 -1.47 -6.30 5.18
C ASP A 43 -2.58 -5.58 4.41
N LEU A 44 -2.23 -5.01 3.25
CA LEU A 44 -3.09 -4.08 2.51
C LEU A 44 -3.26 -4.54 1.07
N CYS A 45 -4.50 -4.55 0.59
CA CYS A 45 -4.84 -4.80 -0.81
C CYS A 45 -5.32 -3.53 -1.50
N PHE A 46 -4.65 -3.14 -2.58
CA PHE A 46 -4.98 -1.98 -3.41
C PHE A 46 -5.48 -2.41 -4.78
N ILE A 47 -6.58 -1.80 -5.23
CA ILE A 47 -7.09 -1.97 -6.59
C ILE A 47 -6.43 -0.94 -7.50
N ALA A 48 -5.60 -1.41 -8.44
CA ALA A 48 -4.97 -0.57 -9.44
C ALA A 48 -5.98 -0.18 -10.53
N CYS A 49 -5.87 1.06 -11.03
CA CYS A 49 -6.67 1.54 -12.17
C CYS A 49 -6.03 1.23 -13.53
N VAL A 50 -4.88 0.56 -13.54
CA VAL A 50 -4.14 0.14 -14.74
C VAL A 50 -4.08 -1.39 -14.79
N PRO A 51 -3.87 -2.01 -15.97
CA PRO A 51 -3.68 -3.45 -16.08
C PRO A 51 -2.60 -3.99 -15.15
N LEU A 52 -2.77 -5.23 -14.68
CA LEU A 52 -1.82 -5.86 -13.75
C LEU A 52 -0.43 -6.01 -14.36
N GLU A 53 -0.36 -6.18 -15.67
CA GLU A 53 0.88 -6.28 -16.44
C GLU A 53 1.69 -4.97 -16.39
N GLU A 54 1.01 -3.81 -16.40
CA GLU A 54 1.67 -2.51 -16.22
C GLU A 54 2.20 -2.34 -14.79
N VAL A 55 1.46 -2.83 -13.79
CA VAL A 55 1.92 -2.85 -12.41
C VAL A 55 3.20 -3.67 -12.30
N ILE A 56 3.20 -4.90 -12.83
CA ILE A 56 4.35 -5.81 -12.82
C ILE A 56 5.57 -5.17 -13.50
N ALA A 57 5.37 -4.57 -14.68
CA ALA A 57 6.44 -3.89 -15.40
C ALA A 57 7.03 -2.71 -14.60
N LYS A 58 6.18 -1.90 -13.95
CA LYS A 58 6.61 -0.78 -13.10
C LYS A 58 7.39 -1.25 -11.89
N LEU A 59 6.94 -2.32 -11.22
CA LEU A 59 7.64 -2.91 -10.09
C LEU A 59 9.03 -3.43 -10.51
N ALA A 60 9.10 -4.16 -11.62
CA ALA A 60 10.35 -4.68 -12.15
C ALA A 60 11.33 -3.55 -12.54
N GLY A 61 10.83 -2.50 -13.22
CA GLY A 61 11.63 -1.32 -13.58
C GLY A 61 12.16 -0.54 -12.38
N ALA A 62 11.46 -0.61 -11.24
CA ALA A 62 11.91 -0.05 -9.96
C ALA A 62 12.79 -1.01 -9.14
N GLY A 63 13.08 -2.21 -9.64
CA GLY A 63 13.86 -3.23 -8.92
C GLY A 63 13.13 -3.85 -7.72
N ILE A 64 11.80 -3.73 -7.66
CA ILE A 64 10.98 -4.27 -6.56
C ILE A 64 10.69 -5.74 -6.84
N LYS A 65 11.08 -6.61 -5.91
CA LYS A 65 10.85 -8.05 -6.01
C LYS A 65 9.38 -8.40 -5.74
N ILE A 66 8.73 -9.02 -6.73
CA ILE A 66 7.44 -9.68 -6.56
C ILE A 66 7.65 -10.97 -5.77
N MET A 67 6.99 -11.09 -4.62
CA MET A 67 7.02 -12.27 -3.77
C MET A 67 6.17 -13.41 -4.31
N GLN A 68 4.99 -13.06 -4.83
CA GLN A 68 4.01 -13.99 -5.36
C GLN A 68 3.14 -13.28 -6.40
N GLY A 69 2.75 -13.99 -7.45
CA GLY A 69 1.81 -13.50 -8.45
C GLY A 69 2.38 -13.50 -9.87
N PRO A 70 1.52 -13.27 -10.88
CA PRO A 70 0.08 -13.03 -10.76
C PRO A 70 -0.69 -14.29 -10.31
N VAL A 71 -1.61 -14.13 -9.35
CA VAL A 71 -2.48 -15.22 -8.83
C VAL A 71 -3.92 -14.76 -8.68
N MET A 72 -4.86 -15.69 -8.74
CA MET A 72 -6.28 -15.42 -8.47
C MET A 72 -6.55 -15.32 -6.97
N LYS A 73 -7.34 -14.33 -6.57
CA LYS A 73 -7.76 -14.07 -5.19
C LYS A 73 -9.23 -13.64 -5.13
N THR A 74 -9.77 -13.60 -3.92
CA THR A 74 -11.11 -13.10 -3.65
C THR A 74 -11.01 -11.66 -3.17
N GLY A 75 -11.47 -10.71 -3.98
CA GLY A 75 -11.62 -9.32 -3.59
C GLY A 75 -12.98 -9.07 -2.92
N ALA A 76 -13.14 -7.88 -2.36
CA ALA A 76 -14.37 -7.49 -1.65
C ALA A 76 -15.63 -7.52 -2.53
N THR A 77 -15.51 -7.30 -3.84
CA THR A 77 -16.63 -7.23 -4.79
C THR A 77 -16.62 -8.35 -5.83
N GLY A 78 -15.67 -9.29 -5.76
CA GLY A 78 -15.52 -10.36 -6.74
C GLY A 78 -14.08 -10.84 -6.89
N PRO A 79 -13.84 -11.80 -7.80
CA PRO A 79 -12.50 -12.32 -8.06
C PRO A 79 -11.56 -11.23 -8.58
N ILE A 80 -10.32 -11.25 -8.09
CA ILE A 80 -9.25 -10.32 -8.48
C ILE A 80 -7.99 -11.11 -8.89
N ARG A 81 -7.14 -10.48 -9.72
CA ARG A 81 -5.79 -10.95 -10.03
C ARG A 81 -4.80 -10.08 -9.26
N SER A 82 -3.88 -10.70 -8.54
CA SER A 82 -3.03 -10.00 -7.57
C SER A 82 -1.55 -10.34 -7.73
N VAL A 83 -0.69 -9.37 -7.41
CA VAL A 83 0.73 -9.56 -7.11
C VAL A 83 1.06 -9.03 -5.72
N TYR A 84 2.05 -9.63 -5.06
CA TYR A 84 2.44 -9.31 -3.69
C TYR A 84 3.88 -8.82 -3.62
N VAL A 85 4.12 -7.74 -2.88
CA VAL A 85 5.44 -7.18 -2.60
C VAL A 85 5.58 -6.83 -1.12
N ARG A 86 6.81 -6.49 -0.70
CA ARG A 86 7.08 -5.84 0.59
C ARG A 86 7.41 -4.38 0.37
N ASP A 87 6.92 -3.53 1.25
CA ASP A 87 7.42 -2.17 1.39
C ASP A 87 8.69 -2.15 2.28
N PRO A 88 9.32 -0.98 2.52
CA PRO A 88 10.55 -0.90 3.31
C PRO A 88 10.44 -1.42 4.75
N ASP A 89 9.28 -1.32 5.39
CA ASP A 89 9.04 -1.82 6.74
C ASP A 89 8.58 -3.29 6.74
N LEU A 90 8.52 -3.93 5.58
CA LEU A 90 8.05 -5.30 5.36
C LEU A 90 6.54 -5.47 5.55
N ASN A 91 5.73 -4.42 5.40
CA ASN A 91 4.28 -4.58 5.26
C ASN A 91 3.98 -5.44 4.02
N LEU A 92 2.94 -6.27 4.08
CA LEU A 92 2.47 -7.00 2.90
C LEU A 92 1.60 -6.07 2.06
N VAL A 93 2.03 -5.83 0.82
CA VAL A 93 1.29 -5.01 -0.12
C VAL A 93 0.83 -5.90 -1.27
N GLU A 94 -0.48 -6.11 -1.34
CA GLU A 94 -1.16 -6.73 -2.46
C GLU A 94 -1.61 -5.64 -3.45
N ILE A 95 -1.24 -5.79 -4.72
CA ILE A 95 -1.69 -4.91 -5.79
C ILE A 95 -2.50 -5.75 -6.78
N SER A 96 -3.75 -5.35 -7.00
CA SER A 96 -4.74 -6.19 -7.65
C SER A 96 -5.55 -5.45 -8.70
N VAL A 97 -6.16 -6.22 -9.61
CA VAL A 97 -7.17 -5.74 -10.57
C VAL A 97 -8.36 -6.70 -10.56
N PRO A 98 -9.59 -6.25 -10.87
CA PRO A 98 -10.72 -7.14 -11.12
C PRO A 98 -10.36 -8.22 -12.15
N ALA A 99 -10.71 -9.48 -11.89
CA ALA A 99 -10.39 -10.57 -12.80
C ALA A 99 -11.30 -10.62 -14.04
N SER A 100 -12.45 -9.94 -13.97
CA SER A 100 -13.37 -9.73 -15.08
C SER A 100 -13.61 -8.22 -15.26
N PRO A 101 -13.75 -7.74 -16.51
CA PRO A 101 -14.05 -6.33 -16.80
C PRO A 101 -15.40 -5.88 -16.27
#